data_AF-A0A1I6W5C7-F1
#
_entry.id   AF-A0A1I6W5C7-F1
#
_cell.length_a   1.000
_cell.length_b   1.000
_cell.length_c   1.000
_cell.angle_alpha   90.00
_cell.angle_beta   90.00
_cell.angle_gamma   90.00
#
_symmetry.space_group_name_H-M   'P 1'
#
loop_
_entity.id
_entity.type
_entity.pdbx_description
1 polymer ?
#
loop_
_entity_poly.entity_id
_entity_poly.type
_entity_poly.pdbx_seq_one_letter_code
_entity_poly.pdbx_strand_id
1 'polypeptide(L)'
;MNTSESGATGGDALVIRGTVRDSLGVALPRAVVTLAVAGGRQLEKTRSAADGGFQVTAPAEGDYLLAAFSPQLGEQSVTVSLDGRPVEVEFRIDVPGTVLP
;
A
#
# COMPACT_ATOMS: atom_id res chain seq x y z
N MET A 1 1.61 -34.86 -18.21
CA MET A 1 0.76 -33.66 -18.34
C MET A 1 1.30 -32.61 -17.40
N ASN A 2 2.09 -31.67 -17.89
CA ASN A 2 2.55 -30.52 -17.11
C ASN A 2 1.57 -29.39 -17.40
N THR A 3 0.73 -29.06 -16.42
CA THR A 3 -0.27 -28.00 -16.54
C THR A 3 -0.03 -27.01 -15.41
N SER A 4 -0.11 -25.72 -15.75
CA SER A 4 -0.09 -24.50 -14.91
C SER A 4 1.17 -23.63 -15.06
N GLU A 5 1.51 -23.28 -16.30
CA GLU A 5 2.14 -21.99 -16.57
C GLU A 5 1.06 -20.92 -16.32
N SER A 6 1.02 -20.41 -15.08
CA SER A 6 0.07 -19.37 -14.70
C SER A 6 0.50 -18.06 -15.37
N GLY A 7 -0.16 -17.74 -16.48
CA GLY A 7 0.08 -16.54 -17.24
C GLY A 7 -0.08 -15.28 -16.40
N ALA A 8 1.02 -14.53 -16.28
CA ALA A 8 0.99 -13.09 -16.41
C ALA A 8 2.14 -12.73 -17.34
N THR A 9 1.79 -12.46 -18.60
CA THR A 9 2.62 -11.74 -19.55
C THR A 9 2.99 -10.42 -18.88
N GLY A 10 4.16 -10.37 -18.24
CA GLY A 10 4.59 -9.23 -17.42
C GLY A 10 4.93 -8.03 -18.30
N GLY A 11 3.91 -7.28 -18.72
CA GLY A 11 4.10 -5.85 -18.93
C GLY A 11 4.56 -5.27 -17.60
N ASP A 12 5.62 -4.47 -17.62
CA ASP A 12 6.38 -3.95 -16.47
C ASP A 12 5.50 -3.56 -15.28
N ALA A 13 5.20 -4.52 -14.40
CA ALA A 13 4.33 -4.28 -13.26
C ALA A 13 5.14 -3.56 -12.19
N LEU A 14 4.75 -2.33 -11.88
CA LEU A 14 5.52 -1.49 -10.98
C LEU A 14 5.26 -1.90 -9.55
N VAL A 15 6.33 -2.32 -8.87
CA VAL A 15 6.24 -2.82 -7.51
C VAL A 15 6.33 -1.65 -6.54
N ILE A 16 5.30 -1.52 -5.72
CA ILE A 16 5.29 -0.59 -4.59
C ILE A 16 5.44 -1.42 -3.33
N ARG A 17 6.52 -1.14 -2.61
CA ARG A 17 6.78 -1.73 -1.29
C ARG A 17 6.55 -0.68 -0.25
N GLY A 18 6.02 -1.09 0.88
CA GLY A 18 5.94 -0.14 1.98
C GLY A 18 5.78 -0.80 3.32
N THR A 19 5.81 0.04 4.33
CA THR A 19 5.60 -0.37 5.72
C THR A 19 4.52 0.51 6.33
N VAL A 20 3.60 -0.12 7.06
CA VAL A 20 2.59 0.58 7.85
C VAL A 20 3.04 0.58 9.29
N ARG A 21 3.18 1.78 9.85
CA ARG A 21 3.55 2.03 11.24
C ARG A 21 2.59 3.04 11.85
N ASP A 22 2.47 3.03 13.17
CA ASP A 22 1.76 4.10 13.87
C ASP A 22 2.69 5.31 14.12
N SER A 23 2.16 6.41 14.66
CA SER A 23 2.97 7.60 14.96
C SER A 23 4.03 7.39 16.07
N LEU A 24 3.95 6.32 16.86
CA LEU A 24 4.98 5.88 17.80
C LEU A 24 6.06 4.98 17.17
N GLY A 25 5.90 4.60 15.90
CA GLY A 25 6.87 3.77 15.16
C GLY A 25 6.68 2.25 15.31
N VAL A 26 5.58 1.78 15.89
CA VAL A 26 5.23 0.37 15.98
C VAL A 26 4.66 -0.10 14.65
N ALA A 27 5.15 -1.24 14.16
CA ALA A 27 4.62 -1.88 12.97
C ALA A 27 3.15 -2.29 13.16
N LEU A 28 2.31 -1.95 12.17
CA LEU A 28 0.88 -2.22 12.20
C LEU A 28 0.54 -3.41 11.30
N PRO A 29 0.30 -4.60 11.88
CA PRO A 29 -0.10 -5.76 11.11
C PRO A 29 -1.58 -5.72 10.73
N ARG A 30 -1.93 -6.39 9.64
CA ARG A 30 -3.32 -6.52 9.15
C ARG A 30 -3.96 -5.18 8.77
N ALA A 31 -3.17 -4.13 8.56
CA ALA A 31 -3.63 -2.88 7.99
C ALA A 31 -4.02 -3.13 6.53
N VAL A 32 -5.20 -2.68 6.14
CA VAL A 32 -5.73 -2.79 4.79
C VAL A 32 -5.09 -1.73 3.92
N VAL A 33 -4.27 -2.13 2.96
CA VAL A 33 -3.66 -1.20 2.00
C VAL A 33 -4.42 -1.28 0.69
N THR A 34 -4.90 -0.15 0.22
CA THR A 34 -5.72 -0.03 -0.98
C THR A 34 -4.99 0.87 -1.97
N LEU A 35 -4.70 0.35 -3.15
CA LEU A 35 -4.15 1.09 -4.27
C LEU A 35 -5.30 1.59 -5.14
N ALA A 36 -5.40 2.89 -5.32
CA ALA A 36 -6.34 3.55 -6.20
C ALA A 36 -5.60 4.47 -7.19
N VAL A 37 -6.19 4.73 -8.34
CA VAL A 37 -5.71 5.80 -9.24
C VAL A 37 -6.21 7.15 -8.77
N ALA A 38 -5.57 8.24 -9.20
CA ALA A 38 -6.00 9.62 -8.93
C ALA A 38 -7.50 9.89 -9.25
N GLY A 39 -8.10 9.12 -10.16
CA GLY A 39 -9.54 9.16 -10.47
C GLY A 39 -10.47 8.46 -9.47
N GLY A 40 -9.95 8.00 -8.31
CA GLY A 40 -10.73 7.34 -7.26
C GLY A 40 -11.11 5.89 -7.53
N ARG A 41 -10.62 5.28 -8.62
CA ARG A 41 -10.86 3.87 -8.92
C ARG A 41 -9.83 3.01 -8.19
N GLN A 42 -10.31 2.18 -7.26
CA GLN A 42 -9.48 1.15 -6.65
C GLN A 42 -9.00 0.16 -7.71
N LEU A 43 -7.69 -0.09 -7.74
CA LEU A 43 -7.05 -1.08 -8.60
C LEU A 43 -6.78 -2.36 -7.84
N GLU A 44 -6.15 -2.25 -6.67
CA GLU A 44 -5.68 -3.39 -5.91
C GLU A 44 -5.85 -3.15 -4.41
N LYS A 45 -5.96 -4.24 -3.65
CA LYS A 45 -6.10 -4.19 -2.19
C LYS A 45 -5.37 -5.36 -1.57
N THR A 46 -4.49 -5.06 -0.63
CA THR A 46 -3.70 -6.02 0.13
C THR A 46 -3.80 -5.74 1.63
N ARG A 47 -3.12 -6.55 2.43
CA ARG A 47 -2.98 -6.32 3.87
C ARG A 47 -1.50 -6.34 4.27
N SER A 48 -1.13 -5.51 5.23
CA SER A 48 0.21 -5.55 5.81
C SER A 48 0.44 -6.84 6.60
N ALA A 49 1.67 -7.33 6.52
CA ALA A 49 2.18 -8.49 7.24
C ALA A 49 2.39 -8.20 8.74
N ALA A 50 2.81 -9.23 9.49
CA ALA A 50 3.05 -9.12 10.93
C ALA A 50 4.11 -8.03 11.28
N ASP A 51 5.07 -7.83 10.39
CA ASP A 51 6.13 -6.81 10.47
C ASP A 51 5.70 -5.42 9.97
N GLY A 52 4.44 -5.25 9.56
CA GLY A 52 3.91 -4.02 8.99
C GLY A 52 4.23 -3.82 7.51
N GLY A 53 5.07 -4.66 6.91
CA GLY A 53 5.40 -4.63 5.49
C GLY A 53 4.22 -4.99 4.60
N PHE A 54 4.11 -4.35 3.43
CA PHE A 54 3.17 -4.71 2.39
C PHE A 54 3.81 -4.52 1.01
N GLN A 55 3.24 -5.20 0.02
CA GLN A 55 3.62 -5.06 -1.38
C GLN A 55 2.36 -5.03 -2.24
N VAL A 56 2.30 -4.08 -3.17
CA VAL A 56 1.27 -4.00 -4.21
C VAL A 56 1.92 -3.80 -5.57
N THR A 57 1.21 -4.15 -6.63
CA THR A 57 1.68 -3.97 -8.00
C THR A 57 0.75 -3.04 -8.77
N ALA A 58 1.32 -2.05 -9.44
CA ALA A 58 0.57 -1.17 -10.33
C ALA A 58 0.73 -1.64 -11.79
N PRO A 59 -0.34 -1.57 -12.59
CA PRO A 59 -0.33 -2.03 -13.98
C PRO A 59 0.38 -1.07 -14.95
N ALA A 60 0.62 0.18 -14.56
CA ALA A 60 1.25 1.21 -15.39
C ALA A 60 1.95 2.27 -14.54
N GLU A 61 2.79 3.09 -15.15
CA GLU A 61 3.33 4.33 -14.58
C GLU A 61 2.25 5.41 -14.41
N GLY A 62 2.47 6.33 -13.47
CA GLY A 62 1.55 7.43 -13.15
C GLY A 62 1.34 7.66 -11.66
N ASP A 63 0.39 8.53 -11.34
CA ASP A 63 0.06 8.90 -9.97
C ASP A 63 -1.03 8.01 -9.39
N TYR A 64 -0.68 7.37 -8.28
CA TYR A 64 -1.55 6.48 -7.53
C TYR A 64 -1.78 7.02 -6.13
N LEU A 65 -2.97 6.80 -5.61
CA LEU A 65 -3.31 7.02 -4.22
C LEU A 65 -3.22 5.68 -3.50
N LEU A 66 -2.31 5.56 -2.53
CA LEU A 66 -2.34 4.43 -1.61
C LEU A 66 -3.01 4.88 -0.31
N ALA A 67 -4.00 4.10 0.13
CA ALA A 67 -4.69 4.30 1.39
C ALA A 67 -4.44 3.10 2.32
N ALA A 68 -3.79 3.33 3.45
CA ALA A 68 -3.62 2.35 4.52
C ALA A 68 -4.67 2.57 5.61
N PHE A 69 -5.54 1.60 5.80
CA PHE A 69 -6.58 1.59 6.83
C PHE A 69 -6.26 0.55 7.91
N SER A 70 -6.12 1.01 9.15
CA SER A 70 -6.03 0.16 10.33
C SER A 70 -7.33 0.27 11.13
N PRO A 71 -7.99 -0.86 11.48
CA PRO A 71 -9.22 -0.83 12.28
C PRO A 71 -9.00 -0.28 13.70
N GLN A 72 -7.75 -0.24 14.17
CA GLN A 72 -7.41 0.25 15.51
C GLN A 72 -7.13 1.75 15.54
N LEU A 73 -6.72 2.35 14.42
CA LEU A 73 -6.22 3.72 14.37
C LEU A 73 -6.99 4.62 13.41
N GLY A 74 -7.32 4.13 12.22
CA GLY A 74 -7.97 4.91 11.16
C GLY A 74 -7.33 4.71 9.79
N GLU A 75 -7.62 5.63 8.88
CA GLU A 75 -7.11 5.64 7.51
C GLU A 75 -6.03 6.71 7.33
N GLN A 76 -5.00 6.39 6.55
CA GLN A 76 -4.07 7.36 5.99
C GLN A 76 -3.95 7.14 4.49
N SER A 77 -3.94 8.24 3.74
CA SER A 77 -3.80 8.21 2.29
C SER A 77 -2.61 9.05 1.85
N VAL A 78 -1.80 8.52 0.94
CA VAL A 78 -0.64 9.20 0.35
C VAL A 78 -0.63 9.02 -1.16
N THR A 79 -0.16 10.05 -1.86
CA THR A 79 0.01 10.00 -3.32
C THR A 79 1.42 9.51 -3.64
N VAL A 80 1.53 8.55 -4.54
CA VAL A 80 2.77 7.92 -4.96
C VAL A 80 2.85 7.97 -6.48
N SER A 81 3.92 8.56 -6.98
CA SER A 81 4.19 8.63 -8.43
C SER A 81 5.11 7.48 -8.82
N LEU A 82 4.67 6.66 -9.77
CA LEU A 82 5.45 5.56 -10.31
C LEU A 82 6.03 5.94 -11.69
N ASP A 83 7.34 5.81 -11.83
CA ASP A 83 8.12 6.22 -13.02
C ASP A 83 8.91 5.04 -13.61
N GLY A 84 8.33 3.83 -13.69
CA GLY A 84 9.08 2.68 -14.19
C GLY A 84 10.05 2.04 -13.18
N ARG A 85 10.05 2.48 -11.92
CA ARG A 85 10.96 1.98 -10.87
C ARG A 85 10.20 1.51 -9.63
N PRO A 86 10.76 0.56 -8.86
CA PRO A 86 10.21 0.20 -7.57
C PRO A 86 10.20 1.42 -6.65
N VAL A 87 9.07 1.67 -6.00
CA VAL A 87 8.93 2.77 -5.03
C VAL A 87 8.72 2.21 -3.64
N GLU A 88 9.42 2.79 -2.68
CA GLU A 88 9.27 2.48 -1.25
C GLU A 88 8.48 3.60 -0.56
N VAL A 89 7.46 3.23 0.20
CA VAL A 89 6.60 4.17 0.93
C VAL A 89 6.41 3.77 2.38
N GLU A 90 6.35 4.75 3.26
CA GLU A 90 6.03 4.54 4.67
C GLU A 90 4.69 5.19 5.01
N PHE A 91 3.76 4.39 5.53
CA PHE A 91 2.52 4.88 6.10
C PHE A 91 2.70 5.08 7.60
N ARG A 92 2.46 6.31 8.06
CA ARG A 92 2.39 6.64 9.49
C ARG A 92 0.96 6.99 9.85
N ILE A 93 0.27 6.04 10.48
CA ILE A 93 -1.10 6.26 10.96
C ILE A 93 -1.04 6.91 12.33
N ASP A 94 -1.59 8.11 12.44
CA ASP A 94 -1.66 8.79 13.73
C ASP A 94 -2.56 8.02 14.70
N VAL A 95 -2.10 7.88 15.95
CA VAL A 95 -2.94 7.36 17.04
C VAL A 95 -3.91 8.47 17.47
N PRO A 96 -5.22 8.34 17.23
CA PRO A 96 -6.19 9.33 17.68
C PRO A 96 -6.19 9.35 19.22
N GLY A 97 -5.55 10.36 19.80
CA GLY A 97 -5.38 10.45 21.25
C GLY A 97 -4.56 11.61 21.79
N THR A 98 -4.07 12.53 20.96
CA THR A 98 -3.31 13.70 21.45
C THR A 98 -3.66 14.98 20.68
N VAL A 99 -4.94 15.35 20.66
CA VAL A 99 -5.25 16.78 20.66
C VAL A 99 -5.06 17.26 22.11
N LEU A 100 -3.86 17.74 22.42
CA LEU A 100 -3.64 18.52 23.65
C LEU A 100 -4.51 19.78 23.54
N PRO A 101 -5.31 20.13 24.56
CA PRO A 101 -6.18 21.30 24.56
C PRO A 101 -5.41 22.63 24.56
#